data_AF-A0A812NRQ5-F1
#
_entry.id   AF-A0A812NRQ5-F1
#
_cell.length_a   1.000
_cell.length_b   1.000
_cell.length_c   1.000
_cell.angle_alpha   90.00
_cell.angle_beta   90.00
_cell.angle_gamma   90.00
#
_symmetry.space_group_name_H-M   'P 1'
#
loop_
_entity.id
_entity.type
_entity.pdbx_description
1 polymer ?
#
loop_
_entity_poly.entity_id
_entity_poly.type
_entity_poly.pdbx_seq_one_letter_code
_entity_poly.pdbx_strand_id
1 'polypeptide(L)'
;MELCRKRAIENMKQVPEPLVGAEPPKATACKLPPDHKQPVGTLTLEQLAKYSCSNDRMLLSCHGDIFDVSDRPDIYGYGPKSWQAGKDITWSVVTGKEQPNQCNRFYDVFKLDSDHCGRYLQMICSRLLSLQDDFGEPVGRLDQFVNERLLPAAPTNEVEDCKQQ
;
A
#
# COMPACT_ATOMS: atom_id res chain seq x y z
N MET A 1 0.86 13.34 45.62
CA MET A 1 1.40 13.58 44.25
C MET A 1 2.74 12.88 43.97
N GLU A 2 3.53 12.51 44.99
CA GLU A 2 4.83 11.85 44.77
C GLU A 2 4.79 10.30 44.70
N LEU A 3 3.69 9.68 45.15
CA LEU A 3 3.56 8.22 45.16
C LEU A 3 3.14 7.63 43.79
N CYS A 4 2.35 8.36 42.99
CA CYS A 4 1.98 7.93 41.64
C CYS A 4 3.14 8.02 40.64
N ARG A 5 4.12 8.90 40.89
CA ARG A 5 5.28 9.07 40.01
C ARG A 5 6.31 7.95 40.17
N LYS A 6 6.43 7.35 41.35
CA LYS A 6 7.36 6.23 41.62
C LYS A 6 6.88 4.91 41.00
N ARG A 7 5.58 4.64 41.00
CA ARG A 7 5.00 3.44 40.34
C ARG A 7 5.13 3.44 38.81
N ALA A 8 5.19 4.62 38.17
CA ALA A 8 5.41 4.72 36.73
C ALA A 8 6.86 4.36 36.33
N ILE A 9 7.83 4.57 37.23
CA ILE A 9 9.25 4.32 36.94
C ILE A 9 9.62 2.84 37.17
N GLU A 10 8.99 2.17 38.13
CA GLU A 10 9.24 0.74 38.39
C GLU A 10 8.63 -0.18 37.33
N ASN A 11 7.51 0.21 36.69
CA ASN A 11 6.89 -0.55 35.61
C ASN A 11 7.55 -0.37 34.22
N MET A 12 8.57 0.49 34.09
CA MET A 12 9.32 0.66 32.83
C MET A 12 10.59 -0.20 32.75
N LYS A 13 10.88 -1.03 33.75
CA LYS A 13 12.10 -1.88 33.79
C LYS A 13 11.90 -3.33 33.33
N GLN A 14 10.74 -3.68 32.79
CA GLN A 14 10.49 -4.98 32.17
C GLN A 14 9.87 -4.79 30.79
N VAL A 15 10.63 -4.16 29.89
CA VAL A 15 10.41 -4.37 28.46
C VAL A 15 11.19 -5.65 28.13
N PRO A 16 10.53 -6.75 27.74
CA PRO A 16 11.26 -7.91 27.23
C PRO A 16 12.08 -7.44 26.02
N GLU A 17 13.34 -7.88 25.96
CA GLU A 17 14.23 -7.65 24.83
C GLU A 17 13.47 -7.90 23.51
N PRO A 18 13.65 -7.06 22.49
CA PRO A 18 13.02 -7.29 21.21
C PRO A 18 13.47 -8.67 20.72
N LEU A 19 12.51 -9.59 20.62
CA LEU A 19 12.66 -10.83 19.87
C LEU A 19 13.27 -10.44 18.54
N VAL A 20 14.45 -10.98 18.25
CA VAL A 20 15.21 -10.79 17.01
C VAL A 20 14.25 -11.00 15.84
N GLY A 21 13.67 -9.90 15.36
CA GLY A 21 12.86 -9.87 14.17
C GLY A 21 13.81 -10.23 13.06
N ALA A 22 13.51 -11.32 12.35
CA ALA A 22 14.24 -11.69 11.15
C ALA A 22 14.42 -10.43 10.31
N GLU A 23 15.67 -10.11 9.94
CA GLU A 23 15.92 -9.06 8.96
C GLU A 23 14.97 -9.30 7.77
N PRO A 24 14.31 -8.26 7.24
CA PRO A 24 13.52 -8.43 6.03
C PRO A 24 14.41 -9.11 4.99
N PRO A 25 13.90 -10.12 4.27
CA PRO A 25 14.73 -10.90 3.35
C PRO A 25 15.50 -9.93 2.45
N LYS A 26 16.83 -9.97 2.57
CA LYS A 26 17.75 -9.13 1.81
C LYS A 26 17.32 -9.16 0.35
N ALA A 27 17.15 -7.98 -0.24
CA ALA A 27 16.83 -7.81 -1.65
C ALA A 27 17.66 -8.80 -2.46
N THR A 28 16.99 -9.72 -3.15
CA THR A 28 17.67 -10.70 -3.97
C THR A 28 18.46 -9.92 -5.00
N ALA A 29 19.74 -10.24 -5.19
CA ALA A 29 20.58 -9.58 -6.18
C ALA A 29 19.96 -9.78 -7.58
N CYS A 30 19.15 -8.81 -8.00
CA CYS A 30 18.42 -8.81 -9.26
C CYS A 30 19.04 -7.77 -10.18
N LYS A 31 19.08 -8.08 -11.47
CA LYS A 31 19.43 -7.10 -12.49
C LYS A 31 18.24 -6.17 -12.70
N LEU A 32 18.39 -4.93 -12.25
CA LEU A 32 17.35 -3.91 -12.41
C LEU A 32 17.20 -3.48 -13.88
N PRO A 33 15.98 -3.13 -14.31
CA PRO A 33 15.76 -2.58 -15.64
C PRO A 33 16.47 -1.21 -15.80
N PRO A 34 16.92 -0.84 -17.01
CA PRO A 34 17.67 0.41 -17.24
C PRO A 34 16.93 1.68 -16.84
N ASP A 35 15.60 1.64 -16.88
CA ASP A 35 14.69 2.73 -16.54
C ASP A 35 14.10 2.59 -15.13
N HIS A 36 14.66 1.75 -14.26
CA HIS A 36 14.26 1.65 -12.86
C HIS A 36 14.25 3.02 -12.16
N LYS A 37 13.15 3.33 -11.47
CA LYS A 37 12.87 4.62 -10.79
C LYS A 37 12.80 5.84 -11.71
N GLN A 38 12.85 5.68 -13.04
CA GLN A 38 12.64 6.80 -13.96
C GLN A 38 11.17 7.23 -13.98
N PRO A 39 10.86 8.53 -14.07
CA PRO A 39 9.48 8.99 -14.14
C PRO A 39 8.71 8.38 -15.33
N VAL A 40 7.46 7.99 -15.09
CA VAL A 40 6.53 7.49 -16.12
C VAL A 40 5.39 8.47 -16.41
N GLY A 41 5.28 9.56 -15.65
CA GLY A 41 4.23 10.57 -15.81
C GLY A 41 2.86 10.05 -15.37
N THR A 42 1.81 10.48 -16.05
CA THR A 42 0.45 9.99 -15.81
C THR A 42 0.15 8.80 -16.70
N LEU A 43 -0.29 7.70 -16.09
CA LEU A 43 -0.70 6.49 -16.80
C LEU A 43 -2.21 6.25 -16.68
N THR A 44 -2.81 5.76 -17.75
CA THR A 44 -4.10 5.05 -17.73
C THR A 44 -3.93 3.67 -17.09
N LEU A 45 -5.04 3.05 -16.70
CA LEU A 45 -5.02 1.68 -16.20
C LEU A 45 -4.45 0.69 -17.22
N GLU A 46 -4.80 0.84 -18.50
CA GLU A 46 -4.31 -0.01 -19.59
C GLU A 46 -2.80 0.15 -19.82
N GLN A 47 -2.25 1.34 -19.57
CA GLN A 47 -0.82 1.58 -19.62
C GLN A 47 -0.11 0.99 -18.40
N LEU A 48 -0.67 1.14 -17.19
CA LEU A 48 -0.13 0.53 -15.97
C LEU A 48 -0.09 -1.00 -16.10
N ALA A 49 -1.10 -1.62 -16.69
CA ALA A 49 -1.19 -3.07 -16.89
C ALA A 49 -0.02 -3.66 -17.71
N LYS A 50 0.70 -2.84 -18.48
CA LYS A 50 1.90 -3.26 -19.22
C LYS A 50 3.09 -3.54 -18.32
N TYR A 51 3.07 -3.07 -17.07
CA TYR A 51 4.13 -3.27 -16.07
C TYR A 51 3.78 -4.38 -15.08
N SER A 52 3.27 -5.50 -15.61
CA SER A 52 2.86 -6.69 -14.84
C SER A 52 4.05 -7.53 -14.38
N CYS A 53 3.76 -8.58 -13.61
CA CYS A 53 4.74 -9.52 -13.06
C CYS A 53 5.65 -10.22 -14.08
N SER A 54 5.28 -10.22 -15.36
CA SER A 54 6.07 -10.81 -16.44
C SER A 54 7.08 -9.85 -17.07
N ASN A 55 7.13 -8.59 -16.63
CA ASN A 55 8.00 -7.57 -17.17
C ASN A 55 9.24 -7.37 -16.30
N ASP A 56 10.35 -6.98 -16.92
CA ASP A 56 11.57 -6.60 -16.19
C ASP A 56 11.33 -5.38 -15.29
N ARG A 57 10.49 -4.46 -15.75
CA ARG A 57 10.01 -3.31 -14.98
C ARG A 57 8.58 -3.54 -14.51
N MET A 58 8.41 -3.62 -13.19
CA MET A 58 7.13 -3.85 -12.53
C MET A 58 6.71 -2.60 -11.78
N LEU A 59 5.47 -2.16 -12.00
CA LEU A 59 4.90 -1.01 -11.32
C LEU A 59 3.62 -1.41 -10.62
N LEU A 60 3.27 -0.75 -9.53
CA LEU A 60 1.95 -0.83 -8.92
C LEU A 60 1.47 0.56 -8.52
N SER A 61 0.17 0.74 -8.37
CA SER A 61 -0.40 1.98 -7.86
C SER A 61 -1.09 1.79 -6.52
N CYS A 62 -0.93 2.77 -5.62
CA CYS A 62 -1.71 2.87 -4.40
C CYS A 62 -2.22 4.31 -4.27
N HIS A 63 -3.53 4.46 -4.16
CA HIS A 63 -4.25 5.72 -4.12
C HIS A 63 -3.77 6.70 -5.21
N GLY A 64 -3.51 6.14 -6.39
CA GLY A 64 -3.03 6.85 -7.57
C GLY A 64 -1.53 7.07 -7.66
N ASP A 65 -0.74 6.92 -6.59
CA ASP A 65 0.72 7.05 -6.68
C ASP A 65 1.30 5.76 -7.25
N ILE A 66 2.19 5.87 -8.22
CA ILE A 66 2.80 4.73 -8.91
C ILE A 66 4.20 4.49 -8.38
N PHE A 67 4.48 3.29 -7.90
CA PHE A 67 5.77 2.88 -7.35
C PHE A 67 6.44 1.84 -8.25
N ASP A 68 7.77 1.91 -8.36
CA ASP A 68 8.58 0.96 -9.10
C ASP A 68 9.07 -0.15 -8.17
N VAL A 69 8.52 -1.35 -8.34
CA VAL A 69 8.76 -2.52 -7.48
C VAL A 69 9.70 -3.54 -8.13
N SER A 70 10.46 -3.11 -9.13
CA SER A 70 11.31 -3.98 -9.96
C SER A 70 12.49 -4.59 -9.22
N ASP A 71 12.86 -4.03 -8.06
CA ASP A 71 13.91 -4.57 -7.19
C ASP A 71 13.44 -5.74 -6.30
N ARG A 72 12.14 -6.07 -6.35
CA ARG A 72 11.51 -7.18 -5.61
C ARG A 72 10.79 -8.19 -6.51
N PRO A 73 11.48 -8.81 -7.49
CA PRO A 73 10.89 -9.84 -8.34
C PRO A 73 10.48 -11.10 -7.55
N ASP A 74 11.11 -11.33 -6.40
CA ASP A 74 10.74 -12.38 -5.44
C ASP A 74 9.31 -12.21 -4.88
N ILE A 75 8.82 -10.96 -4.84
CA ILE A 75 7.47 -10.62 -4.37
C ILE A 75 6.52 -10.36 -5.53
N TYR A 76 6.88 -9.46 -6.45
CA TYR A 76 5.98 -8.90 -7.47
C TYR A 76 6.17 -9.48 -8.88
N GLY A 77 7.24 -10.26 -9.10
CA GLY A 77 7.40 -11.10 -10.30
C GLY A 77 6.46 -12.30 -10.22
N TYR A 78 6.94 -13.53 -10.38
CA TYR A 78 6.10 -14.74 -10.12
C TYR A 78 6.01 -15.10 -8.62
N GLY A 79 6.11 -14.09 -7.75
CA GLY A 79 6.06 -14.22 -6.29
C GLY A 79 4.64 -14.18 -5.69
N PRO A 80 4.53 -14.13 -4.35
CA PRO A 80 3.26 -14.14 -3.63
C PRO A 80 2.35 -12.94 -3.92
N LYS A 81 2.91 -11.80 -4.35
CA LYS A 81 2.16 -10.58 -4.71
C LYS A 81 2.25 -10.26 -6.21
N SER A 82 2.57 -11.25 -7.04
CA SER A 82 2.58 -11.17 -8.51
C SER A 82 1.35 -10.47 -9.10
N TRP A 83 0.18 -10.74 -8.53
CA TRP A 83 -1.10 -10.20 -8.95
C TRP A 83 -1.29 -8.69 -8.70
N GLN A 84 -0.39 -8.05 -7.95
CA GLN A 84 -0.39 -6.60 -7.70
C GLN A 84 0.38 -5.81 -8.77
N ALA A 85 1.36 -6.44 -9.43
CA ALA A 85 2.12 -5.79 -10.49
C ALA A 85 1.21 -5.46 -11.68
N GLY A 86 1.32 -4.23 -12.19
CA GLY A 86 0.50 -3.67 -13.25
C GLY A 86 -0.92 -3.26 -12.81
N LYS A 87 -1.15 -3.06 -11.51
CA LYS A 87 -2.50 -2.75 -10.99
C LYS A 87 -2.49 -1.67 -9.92
N ASP A 88 -3.67 -1.09 -9.69
CA ASP A 88 -3.96 -0.33 -8.48
C ASP A 88 -4.44 -1.26 -7.36
N ILE A 89 -3.88 -1.09 -6.16
CA ILE A 89 -4.17 -1.90 -4.98
C ILE A 89 -4.98 -1.17 -3.91
N THR A 90 -5.46 0.06 -4.16
CA THR A 90 -6.06 0.93 -3.14
C THR A 90 -7.20 0.23 -2.40
N TRP A 91 -8.16 -0.33 -3.15
CA TRP A 91 -9.32 -0.98 -2.54
C TRP A 91 -8.97 -2.26 -1.78
N SER A 92 -8.01 -3.02 -2.30
CA SER A 92 -7.44 -4.19 -1.62
C SER A 92 -6.80 -3.82 -0.29
N VAL A 93 -6.16 -2.65 -0.20
CA VAL A 93 -5.55 -2.14 1.04
C VAL A 93 -6.62 -1.77 2.04
N VAL A 94 -7.57 -0.90 1.69
CA VAL A 94 -8.54 -0.36 2.67
C VAL A 94 -9.55 -1.39 3.16
N THR A 95 -9.83 -2.44 2.39
CA THR A 95 -10.69 -3.54 2.84
C THR A 95 -9.94 -4.60 3.64
N GLY A 96 -8.60 -4.55 3.70
CA GLY A 96 -7.76 -5.62 4.28
C GLY A 96 -7.83 -6.96 3.54
N LYS A 97 -8.54 -7.02 2.40
CA LYS A 97 -8.72 -8.22 1.58
C LYS A 97 -7.69 -8.21 0.46
N GLU A 98 -6.45 -8.60 0.79
CA GLU A 98 -5.35 -8.73 -0.17
C GLU A 98 -5.59 -9.89 -1.17
N GLN A 99 -6.49 -9.68 -2.13
CA GLN A 99 -6.87 -10.65 -3.16
C GLN A 99 -6.89 -10.02 -4.56
N PRO A 100 -6.60 -10.80 -5.63
CA PRO A 100 -6.54 -10.29 -7.00
C PRO A 100 -7.80 -9.59 -7.50
N ASN A 101 -8.98 -9.98 -7.02
CA ASN A 101 -10.27 -9.42 -7.41
C ASN A 101 -10.57 -8.07 -6.73
N GLN A 102 -9.75 -7.63 -5.77
CA GLN A 102 -9.88 -6.32 -5.13
C GLN A 102 -9.02 -5.25 -5.79
N CYS A 103 -8.13 -5.61 -6.71
CA CYS A 103 -7.35 -4.65 -7.49
C CYS A 103 -8.20 -3.93 -8.54
N ASN A 104 -7.76 -2.74 -8.94
CA ASN A 104 -8.38 -1.93 -9.98
C ASN A 104 -9.85 -1.60 -9.70
N ARG A 105 -10.18 -1.39 -8.43
CA ARG A 105 -11.51 -0.96 -7.97
C ARG A 105 -11.37 0.45 -7.43
N PHE A 106 -12.03 1.39 -8.08
CA PHE A 106 -11.82 2.82 -7.87
C PHE A 106 -13.06 3.44 -7.23
N TYR A 107 -12.90 3.88 -5.99
CA TYR A 107 -13.95 4.52 -5.23
C TYR A 107 -13.41 5.78 -4.56
N ASP A 108 -14.28 6.78 -4.45
CA ASP A 108 -14.00 7.99 -3.70
C ASP A 108 -14.23 7.73 -2.21
N VAL A 109 -13.15 7.63 -1.44
CA VAL A 109 -13.22 7.35 0.01
C VAL A 109 -13.85 8.51 0.79
N PHE A 110 -13.84 9.73 0.23
CA PHE A 110 -14.48 10.90 0.84
C PHE A 110 -16.00 10.88 0.71
N LYS A 111 -16.57 9.97 -0.10
CA LYS A 111 -18.03 9.74 -0.18
C LYS A 111 -18.56 8.75 0.85
N LEU A 112 -17.68 8.18 1.68
CA LEU A 112 -18.06 7.33 2.80
C LEU A 112 -18.48 8.18 4.01
N ASP A 113 -19.13 7.56 5.00
CA ASP A 113 -19.32 8.21 6.30
C ASP A 113 -17.97 8.49 7.00
N SER A 114 -18.01 9.34 8.03
CA SER A 114 -16.81 9.82 8.72
C SER A 114 -15.93 8.71 9.29
N ASP A 115 -16.55 7.63 9.76
CA ASP A 115 -15.84 6.55 10.45
C ASP A 115 -15.08 5.69 9.45
N HIS A 116 -15.72 5.36 8.33
CA HIS A 116 -15.10 4.63 7.23
C HIS A 116 -14.06 5.47 6.50
N CYS A 117 -14.37 6.72 6.20
CA CYS A 117 -13.45 7.66 5.56
C CYS A 117 -12.16 7.80 6.37
N GLY A 118 -12.26 8.09 7.67
CA GLY A 118 -11.09 8.25 8.55
C GLY A 118 -10.21 7.00 8.61
N ARG A 119 -10.82 5.82 8.75
CA ARG A 119 -10.11 4.54 8.80
C ARG A 119 -9.40 4.22 7.48
N TYR A 120 -10.09 4.40 6.36
CA TYR A 120 -9.54 4.09 5.05
C TYR A 120 -8.41 5.05 4.68
N LEU A 121 -8.54 6.33 5.00
CA LEU A 121 -7.45 7.30 4.85
C LEU A 121 -6.23 6.90 5.70
N GLN A 122 -6.43 6.46 6.94
CA GLN A 122 -5.32 5.97 7.78
C GLN A 122 -4.59 4.78 7.14
N MET A 123 -5.33 3.82 6.58
CA MET A 123 -4.75 2.66 5.89
C MET A 123 -4.02 3.04 4.61
N ILE A 124 -4.59 3.96 3.82
CA ILE A 124 -3.96 4.52 2.62
C ILE A 124 -2.64 5.20 2.99
N CYS A 125 -2.67 6.14 3.95
CA CYS A 125 -1.48 6.86 4.40
C CYS A 125 -0.40 5.90 4.92
N SER A 126 -0.78 4.93 5.75
CA SER A 126 0.16 3.92 6.25
C SER A 126 0.80 3.14 5.10
N ARG A 127 0.02 2.73 4.09
CA ARG A 127 0.54 1.95 2.98
C ARG A 127 1.42 2.78 2.05
N LEU A 128 1.06 4.04 1.77
CA LEU A 128 1.88 4.96 0.98
C LEU A 128 3.25 5.16 1.62
N LEU A 129 3.31 5.39 2.93
CA LEU A 129 4.57 5.52 3.65
C LEU A 129 5.42 4.26 3.55
N SER A 130 4.84 3.08 3.77
CA SER A 130 5.59 1.82 3.62
C SER A 130 6.10 1.60 2.19
N LEU A 131 5.31 1.95 1.17
CA LEU A 131 5.77 1.86 -0.23
C LEU A 131 6.90 2.85 -0.52
N GLN A 132 6.84 4.06 0.04
CA GLN A 132 7.90 5.05 -0.11
C GLN A 132 9.18 4.64 0.61
N ASP A 133 9.08 4.06 1.82
CA ASP A 133 10.23 3.51 2.56
C ASP A 133 10.88 2.35 1.79
N ASP A 134 10.07 1.47 1.20
CA ASP A 134 10.54 0.28 0.48
C ASP A 134 11.11 0.62 -0.91
N PHE A 135 10.44 1.50 -1.67
CA PHE A 135 10.70 1.70 -3.11
C PHE A 135 11.15 3.12 -3.48
N GLY A 136 11.05 4.08 -2.56
CA GLY A 136 11.34 5.50 -2.80
C GLY A 136 10.13 6.28 -3.32
N GLU A 137 10.39 7.49 -3.84
CA GLU A 137 9.34 8.38 -4.34
C GLU A 137 8.51 7.76 -5.46
N PRO A 138 7.20 8.10 -5.56
CA PRO A 138 6.37 7.73 -6.69
C PRO A 138 7.00 8.17 -8.02
N VAL A 139 7.01 7.26 -9.00
CA VAL A 139 7.52 7.50 -10.35
C VAL A 139 6.45 8.07 -11.28
N GLY A 140 5.20 8.13 -10.85
CA GLY A 140 4.10 8.60 -11.67
C GLY A 140 2.77 8.63 -10.93
N ARG A 141 1.70 8.92 -11.68
CA ARG A 141 0.33 9.01 -11.17
C ARG A 141 -0.63 8.23 -12.05
N LEU A 142 -1.61 7.56 -11.46
CA LEU A 142 -2.70 6.91 -12.17
C LEU A 142 -3.81 7.90 -12.48
N ASP A 143 -4.29 7.91 -13.72
CA ASP A 143 -5.25 8.90 -14.24
C ASP A 143 -6.60 8.88 -13.50
N GLN A 144 -7.07 7.72 -13.02
CA GLN A 144 -8.31 7.59 -12.25
C GLN A 144 -8.33 8.50 -11.02
N PHE A 145 -7.17 8.79 -10.43
CA PHE A 145 -7.04 9.62 -9.24
C PHE A 145 -6.62 11.06 -9.52
N VAL A 146 -6.51 11.48 -10.79
CA VAL A 146 -6.29 12.89 -11.14
C VAL A 146 -7.54 13.72 -10.82
N ASN A 147 -8.72 13.12 -10.96
CA ASN A 147 -9.99 13.73 -10.56
C ASN A 147 -10.83 12.76 -9.72
N GLU A 148 -10.30 12.42 -8.54
CA GLU A 148 -10.88 11.45 -7.60
C GLU A 148 -12.37 11.72 -7.30
N ARG A 149 -12.79 12.99 -7.30
CA ARG A 149 -14.19 13.40 -7.05
C ARG A 149 -15.20 12.79 -8.02
N LEU A 150 -14.76 12.37 -9.21
CA LEU A 150 -15.61 11.71 -10.21
C LEU A 150 -15.78 10.21 -9.95
N LEU A 151 -14.97 9.60 -9.08
CA LEU A 151 -15.10 8.19 -8.73
C LEU A 151 -16.41 7.94 -7.97
N PRO A 152 -17.06 6.78 -8.17
CA PRO A 152 -18.27 6.45 -7.43
C PRO A 152 -17.99 6.26 -5.94
N ALA A 153 -19.03 6.34 -5.11
CA ALA A 153 -18.94 5.88 -3.72
C ALA A 153 -18.73 4.36 -3.70
N ALA A 154 -18.08 3.84 -2.65
CA ALA A 154 -17.89 2.40 -2.53
C ALA A 154 -19.22 1.66 -2.27
N PRO A 155 -19.38 0.41 -2.74
CA PRO A 155 -20.57 -0.39 -2.49
C PRO A 155 -20.76 -0.65 -1.00
N THR A 156 -21.92 -0.30 -0.45
CA THR A 156 -22.22 -0.38 0.99
C THR A 156 -22.08 -1.81 1.54
N ASN A 157 -22.35 -2.84 0.72
CA ASN A 157 -22.24 -4.24 1.11
C ASN A 157 -20.79 -4.74 1.28
N GLU A 158 -19.81 -3.96 0.85
CA GLU A 158 -18.38 -4.28 0.96
C GLU A 158 -17.65 -3.44 2.00
N VAL A 159 -18.30 -2.38 2.47
CA VAL A 159 -17.85 -1.55 3.57
C VAL A 159 -18.19 -2.28 4.85
N GLU A 160 -17.18 -2.83 5.53
CA GLU A 160 -17.39 -3.57 6.77
C GLU A 160 -17.68 -2.62 7.92
N ASP A 161 -18.89 -2.72 8.47
CA ASP A 161 -19.24 -2.11 9.74
C ASP A 161 -18.42 -2.77 10.86
N CYS A 162 -17.43 -2.06 11.40
CA CYS A 162 -16.85 -2.42 12.69
C CYS A 162 -17.92 -2.25 13.77
N LYS A 163 -18.72 -3.30 14.02
CA LYS A 163 -19.44 -3.42 15.29
C LYS A 163 -18.39 -3.61 16.37
N GLN A 164 -18.05 -2.53 17.08
CA GLN A 164 -17.26 -2.63 18.31
C GLN A 164 -18.02 -3.59 19.25
N GLN A 165 -17.42 -4.75 19.52
CA GLN A 165 -17.85 -5.66 20.58
C GLN A 165 -17.28 -5.19 21.92
#